data_AF-A0A953RF07-F1
#
_entry.id   AF-A0A953RF07-F1
#
_cell.length_a   1.000
_cell.length_b   1.000
_cell.length_c   1.000
_cell.angle_alpha   90.00
_cell.angle_beta   90.00
_cell.angle_gamma   90.00
#
_symmetry.space_group_name_H-M   'P 1'
#
loop_
_entity.id
_entity.type
_entity.pdbx_description
1 polymer ?
#
loop_
_entity_poly.entity_id
_entity_poly.type
_entity_poly.pdbx_seq_one_letter_code
_entity_poly.pdbx_strand_id
1 'polypeptide(L)'
;MTNLLQDLRFALRQMRRSPGFALTAVFTLALGIAANVIVFGVIQALILRPIDVPHPDQVMTLAHSNEPYPIFSYPEVRDVREGNTVFSSVAAFTVDSFGLEANGVTQPVWGFEVSGQYFEAVALEPFLGRL
;
A
#
# COMPACT_ATOMS: atom_id res chain seq x y z
N MET A 1 30.80 18.93 -37.45
CA MET A 1 29.66 18.35 -36.71
C MET A 1 30.25 17.41 -35.68
N THR A 2 30.20 17.75 -34.40
CA THR A 2 30.70 16.90 -33.32
C THR A 2 29.88 15.62 -33.27
N ASN A 3 30.58 14.49 -33.22
CA ASN A 3 29.97 13.17 -33.24
C ASN A 3 29.70 12.76 -31.79
N LEU A 4 28.45 12.50 -31.43
CA LEU A 4 27.98 12.28 -30.05
C LEU A 4 28.76 11.15 -29.33
N LEU A 5 29.20 10.15 -30.09
CA LEU A 5 30.08 9.06 -29.65
C LEU A 5 31.47 9.53 -29.23
N GLN A 6 32.01 10.54 -29.92
CA GLN A 6 33.32 11.11 -29.65
C GLN A 6 33.29 11.95 -28.37
N ASP A 7 32.21 12.68 -28.14
CA ASP A 7 31.99 13.47 -26.92
C ASP A 7 31.80 12.57 -25.68
N LEU A 8 31.01 11.50 -25.79
CA LEU A 8 30.86 10.49 -24.73
C LEU A 8 32.20 9.83 -24.36
N ARG A 9 33.00 9.44 -25.38
CA ARG A 9 34.32 8.83 -25.16
C ARG A 9 35.29 9.82 -24.50
N PHE A 10 35.21 11.09 -24.87
CA PHE A 10 36.02 12.14 -24.26
C PHE A 10 35.64 12.37 -22.79
N ALA A 11 34.34 12.48 -22.48
CA ALA A 11 33.83 12.64 -21.12
C ALA A 11 34.23 11.46 -20.21
N LEU A 12 34.09 10.21 -20.69
CA LEU A 12 34.55 9.01 -19.97
C LEU A 12 36.05 9.03 -19.68
N ARG A 13 36.86 9.48 -20.64
CA ARG A 13 38.31 9.61 -20.44
C ARG A 13 38.65 10.69 -19.42
N GLN A 14 37.87 11.77 -19.38
CA GLN A 14 38.05 12.85 -18.41
C GLN A 14 37.65 12.42 -17.00
N MET A 15 36.53 11.71 -16.84
CA MET A 15 36.12 11.12 -15.56
C MET A 15 37.17 10.16 -14.98
N ARG A 16 37.82 9.36 -15.85
CA ARG A 16 38.92 8.47 -15.45
C ARG A 16 40.18 9.20 -15.00
N ARG A 17 40.41 10.44 -15.45
CA ARG A 17 41.57 11.26 -15.04
C ARG A 17 41.38 11.90 -13.66
N SER A 18 40.14 12.15 -13.24
CA SER A 18 39.82 12.74 -11.94
C SER A 18 38.74 11.91 -11.20
N PRO A 19 39.08 10.68 -10.77
CA PRO A 19 38.10 9.73 -10.24
C PRO A 19 37.41 10.21 -8.96
N GLY A 20 38.11 10.95 -8.09
CA GLY A 20 37.51 11.48 -6.85
C GLY A 20 36.35 12.43 -7.12
N PHE A 21 36.51 13.39 -8.03
CA PHE A 21 35.45 14.31 -8.42
C PHE A 21 34.31 13.60 -9.18
N ALA A 22 34.65 12.65 -10.06
CA ALA A 22 33.64 11.90 -10.79
C ALA A 22 32.77 11.06 -9.85
N LEU A 23 33.39 10.39 -8.86
CA LEU A 23 32.67 9.59 -7.87
C LEU A 23 31.76 10.45 -7.01
N THR A 24 32.23 11.59 -6.49
CA THR A 24 31.38 12.46 -5.67
C THR A 24 30.18 12.98 -6.46
N ALA A 25 30.39 13.44 -7.70
CA ALA A 25 29.30 13.90 -8.56
C ALA A 25 28.27 12.78 -8.85
N VAL A 26 28.74 11.56 -9.15
CA VAL A 26 27.87 10.40 -9.37
C VAL A 26 27.09 10.05 -8.12
N PHE A 27 27.72 10.02 -6.94
CA PHE A 27 27.03 9.71 -5.68
C PHE A 27 26.01 10.78 -5.32
N THR A 28 26.32 12.07 -5.47
CA THR A 28 25.37 13.16 -5.22
C THR A 28 24.15 13.04 -6.14
N LEU A 29 24.36 12.77 -7.43
CA LEU A 29 23.28 12.58 -8.39
C LEU A 29 22.45 11.33 -8.06
N ALA A 30 23.12 10.21 -7.78
CA ALA A 30 22.47 8.95 -7.41
C ALA A 30 21.64 9.09 -6.14
N LEU A 31 22.14 9.79 -5.12
CA LEU A 31 21.42 10.04 -3.87
C LEU A 31 20.16 10.88 -4.14
N GLY A 32 20.26 11.94 -4.94
CA GLY A 32 19.13 12.78 -5.32
C GLY A 32 18.06 12.01 -6.09
N ILE A 33 18.46 11.14 -7.03
CA ILE A 33 17.52 10.28 -7.77
C ILE A 33 16.88 9.26 -6.83
N ALA A 34 17.68 8.58 -6.01
CA ALA A 34 17.20 7.53 -5.11
C ALA A 34 16.21 8.08 -4.08
N ALA A 35 16.45 9.25 -3.51
CA ALA A 35 15.54 9.87 -2.57
C ALA A 35 14.13 10.06 -3.18
N ASN A 36 14.07 10.59 -4.40
CA ASN A 36 12.80 10.78 -5.10
C ASN A 36 12.14 9.45 -5.44
N VAL A 37 12.90 8.48 -5.96
CA VAL A 37 12.38 7.14 -6.30
C VAL A 37 11.83 6.42 -5.08
N ILE A 38 12.50 6.52 -3.93
CA ILE A 38 12.06 5.88 -2.68
C ILE A 38 10.77 6.51 -2.18
N VAL A 39 10.67 7.84 -2.14
CA VAL A 39 9.46 8.53 -1.69
C VAL A 39 8.26 8.15 -2.57
N PHE A 40 8.43 8.24 -3.90
CA PHE A 40 7.37 7.83 -4.82
C PHE A 40 7.05 6.33 -4.74
N GLY A 41 8.06 5.48 -4.56
CA GLY A 41 7.86 4.04 -4.39
C GLY A 41 7.05 3.70 -3.15
N VAL A 42 7.30 4.38 -2.02
CA VAL A 42 6.53 4.22 -0.79
C VAL A 42 5.09 4.71 -0.97
N ILE A 43 4.90 5.89 -1.55
CA ILE A 43 3.57 6.43 -1.84
C ILE A 43 2.80 5.47 -2.77
N GLN A 44 3.47 4.95 -3.80
CA GLN A 44 2.86 4.00 -4.72
C GLN A 44 2.48 2.68 -4.03
N ALA A 45 3.33 2.18 -3.14
CA ALA A 45 3.09 0.91 -2.46
C ALA A 45 2.01 1.00 -1.37
N LEU A 46 1.93 2.14 -0.66
CA LEU A 46 1.06 2.30 0.50
C LEU A 46 -0.24 3.07 0.22
N ILE A 47 -0.22 4.01 -0.72
CA ILE A 47 -1.35 4.93 -0.96
C ILE A 47 -2.00 4.65 -2.32
N LEU A 48 -1.19 4.53 -3.37
CA LEU A 48 -1.71 4.47 -4.76
C LEU A 48 -1.84 3.06 -5.32
N ARG A 49 -1.44 2.02 -4.57
CA ARG A 49 -1.64 0.64 -5.02
C ARG A 49 -3.15 0.39 -4.99
N PRO A 50 -3.81 0.21 -6.14
CA PRO A 50 -5.23 -0.03 -6.16
C PRO A 50 -5.51 -1.28 -5.33
N ILE A 51 -6.45 -1.16 -4.41
CA ILE A 51 -6.99 -2.30 -3.69
C ILE A 51 -7.57 -3.22 -4.77
N ASP A 52 -7.16 -4.49 -4.77
CA ASP A 52 -7.57 -5.49 -5.76
C ASP A 52 -8.99 -5.97 -5.43
N VAL A 53 -9.94 -5.07 -5.61
CA VAL A 53 -11.38 -5.28 -5.38
C VAL A 53 -12.16 -4.83 -6.61
N PRO A 54 -13.25 -5.51 -6.96
CA PRO A 54 -14.12 -5.04 -8.03
C PRO A 54 -14.65 -3.64 -7.70
N HIS A 55 -14.61 -2.73 -8.68
CA HIS A 55 -15.07 -1.35 -8.54
C HIS A 55 -14.44 -0.60 -7.35
N PRO A 56 -13.10 -0.42 -7.33
CA PRO A 56 -12.40 0.22 -6.21
C PRO A 56 -12.83 1.67 -5.99
N ASP A 57 -13.42 2.32 -7.00
CA ASP A 57 -14.02 3.66 -6.94
C ASP A 57 -15.33 3.71 -6.14
N GLN A 58 -15.95 2.57 -5.85
CA GLN A 58 -17.23 2.46 -5.12
C GLN A 58 -17.06 1.97 -3.68
N VAL A 59 -15.82 1.70 -3.25
CA VAL A 59 -15.52 1.29 -1.88
C VAL A 59 -15.31 2.52 -1.01
N MET A 60 -16.08 2.64 0.07
CA MET A 60 -16.06 3.79 0.96
C MET A 60 -15.92 3.36 2.43
N THR A 61 -15.19 4.15 3.20
CA THR A 61 -15.12 4.02 4.66
C THR A 61 -16.15 4.96 5.28
N LEU A 62 -17.06 4.40 6.08
CA LEU A 62 -18.01 5.20 6.87
C LEU A 62 -17.29 5.84 8.05
N ALA A 63 -17.62 7.09 8.35
CA ALA A 63 -17.14 7.83 9.51
C ALA A 63 -18.26 8.70 10.07
N HIS A 64 -18.29 8.89 11.39
CA HIS A 64 -19.20 9.87 11.98
C HIS A 64 -18.78 11.27 11.55
N SER A 65 -19.75 12.14 11.23
CA SER A 65 -19.47 13.50 10.74
C SER A 65 -18.63 14.35 11.70
N ASN A 66 -18.67 14.01 12.99
CA ASN A 66 -18.04 14.77 14.07
C ASN A 66 -16.83 14.05 14.67
N GLU A 67 -16.45 12.87 14.16
CA GLU A 67 -15.32 12.10 14.67
C GLU A 67 -14.23 11.98 13.60
N PRO A 68 -12.94 12.16 13.97
CA PRO A 68 -11.85 12.02 13.03
C PRO A 68 -11.56 10.56 12.65
N TYR A 69 -12.10 9.59 13.40
CA TYR A 69 -11.82 8.17 13.19
C TYR A 69 -13.10 7.40 12.81
N PRO A 70 -13.02 6.46 11.84
CA PRO A 70 -14.14 5.65 11.39
C PRO A 70 -14.40 4.48 12.35
N ILE A 71 -14.57 4.77 13.64
CA ILE A 71 -14.82 3.77 14.68
C ILE A 71 -16.31 3.68 14.94
N PHE A 72 -16.84 2.47 14.83
CA PHE A 72 -18.24 2.13 15.11
C PHE A 72 -18.28 0.91 16.02
N SER A 73 -19.22 0.91 16.95
CA SER A 73 -19.59 -0.30 17.67
C SER A 73 -20.32 -1.26 16.73
N TYR A 74 -20.23 -2.57 17.03
CA TYR A 74 -20.91 -3.56 16.20
C TYR A 74 -22.44 -3.34 16.06
N PRO A 75 -23.18 -2.96 17.13
CA PRO A 75 -24.59 -2.59 17.00
C PRO A 75 -24.83 -1.44 16.02
N GLU A 76 -24.00 -0.40 16.02
CA GLU A 76 -24.16 0.72 15.06
C GLU A 76 -23.94 0.26 13.62
N VAL A 77 -22.95 -0.60 13.37
CA VAL A 77 -22.75 -1.18 12.04
C VAL A 77 -23.97 -1.99 11.60
N ARG A 78 -24.57 -2.75 12.52
CA ARG A 78 -25.80 -3.51 12.24
C ARG A 78 -26.96 -2.57 11.91
N ASP A 79 -27.15 -1.52 12.69
CA ASP A 79 -28.25 -0.55 12.49
C ASP A 79 -28.09 0.17 11.14
N VAL A 80 -26.86 0.58 10.79
CA VAL A 80 -26.55 1.13 9.45
C VAL A 80 -26.89 0.13 8.37
N ARG A 81 -26.51 -1.15 8.54
CA ARG A 81 -26.76 -2.19 7.54
C ARG A 81 -28.26 -2.45 7.34
N GLU A 82 -29.03 -2.56 8.42
CA GLU A 82 -30.47 -2.85 8.36
C GLU A 82 -31.27 -1.68 7.75
N GLY A 83 -30.83 -0.43 7.98
CA GLY A 83 -31.44 0.77 7.41
C GLY A 83 -30.88 1.21 6.05
N ASN A 84 -29.87 0.51 5.51
CA ASN A 84 -29.16 0.95 4.32
C ASN A 84 -29.91 0.64 3.02
N THR A 85 -29.98 1.64 2.14
CA THR A 85 -30.52 1.54 0.77
C THR A 85 -29.56 2.07 -0.30
N VAL A 86 -28.39 2.58 0.11
CA VAL A 86 -27.43 3.28 -0.75
C VAL A 86 -26.26 2.38 -1.13
N PHE A 87 -25.72 1.63 -0.16
CA PHE A 87 -24.59 0.72 -0.37
C PHE A 87 -25.08 -0.68 -0.76
N SER A 88 -24.34 -1.37 -1.62
CA SER A 88 -24.61 -2.78 -1.97
C SER A 88 -24.33 -3.72 -0.80
N SER A 89 -23.28 -3.44 -0.01
CA SER A 89 -22.93 -4.19 1.19
C SER A 89 -22.27 -3.27 2.22
N VAL A 90 -22.47 -3.58 3.50
CA VAL A 90 -21.85 -2.87 4.64
C VAL A 90 -21.17 -3.89 5.54
N ALA A 91 -19.86 -3.78 5.67
CA ALA A 91 -19.03 -4.69 6.44
C ALA A 91 -18.26 -3.95 7.54
N ALA A 92 -18.05 -4.63 8.67
CA ALA A 92 -17.10 -4.21 9.69
C ALA A 92 -15.79 -4.97 9.54
N PHE A 93 -14.69 -4.29 9.85
CA PHE A 93 -13.40 -4.92 10.09
C PHE A 93 -12.65 -4.20 11.21
N THR A 94 -11.76 -4.92 11.88
CA THR A 94 -10.76 -4.34 12.77
C THR A 94 -9.42 -5.04 12.58
N VAL A 95 -8.33 -4.32 12.79
CA VAL A 95 -6.98 -4.89 12.78
C VAL A 95 -6.60 -5.20 14.21
N ASP A 96 -6.22 -6.45 14.47
CA ASP A 96 -5.75 -6.86 15.79
C ASP A 96 -4.56 -7.81 15.67
N SER A 97 -3.84 -7.99 16.77
CA SER A 97 -2.75 -8.93 16.91
C SER A 97 -3.27 -10.24 17.51
N PHE A 98 -3.09 -11.32 16.77
CA PHE A 98 -3.48 -12.67 17.18
C PHE A 98 -2.26 -13.51 17.51
N GLY A 99 -2.38 -14.41 18.50
CA GLY A 99 -1.39 -15.46 18.71
C GLY A 99 -1.70 -16.64 17.80
N LEU A 100 -0.87 -16.89 16.78
CA LEU A 100 -1.00 -18.04 15.90
C LEU A 100 -0.02 -19.13 16.30
N GLU A 101 -0.53 -20.31 16.66
CA GLU A 101 0.30 -21.49 16.88
C GLU A 101 0.42 -22.32 15.59
N ALA A 102 1.64 -22.62 15.19
CA ALA A 102 1.94 -23.58 14.15
C ALA A 102 3.11 -24.47 14.58
N ASN A 103 2.94 -25.79 14.48
CA ASN A 103 3.98 -26.77 14.85
C ASN A 103 4.53 -26.59 16.29
N GLY A 104 3.67 -26.23 17.25
CA GLY A 104 4.05 -26.04 18.66
C GLY A 104 4.79 -24.73 18.94
N VAL A 105 4.87 -23.82 17.96
CA VAL A 105 5.45 -22.48 18.13
C VAL A 105 4.36 -21.44 17.94
N THR A 106 4.12 -20.62 18.97
CA THR A 106 3.21 -19.48 18.90
C THR A 106 3.96 -18.23 18.46
N GLN A 107 3.42 -17.54 17.46
CA GLN A 107 3.93 -16.28 16.97
C GLN A 107 2.81 -15.23 16.91
N PRO A 108 3.09 -13.97 17.29
CA PRO A 108 2.15 -12.89 17.08
C PRO A 108 2.02 -12.60 15.59
N VAL A 109 0.80 -12.54 15.09
CA VAL A 109 0.48 -12.19 13.72
C VAL A 109 -0.55 -11.06 13.70
N TRP A 110 -0.38 -10.10 12.81
CA TRP A 110 -1.42 -9.11 12.54
C TRP A 110 -2.48 -9.74 11.65
N GLY A 111 -3.74 -9.61 12.04
CA GLY A 111 -4.88 -10.11 11.30
C GLY A 111 -6.00 -9.07 11.23
N PHE A 112 -6.91 -9.30 10.30
CA PHE A 112 -8.17 -8.58 10.24
C PHE A 112 -9.27 -9.48 10.81
N GLU A 113 -9.94 -9.04 11.87
CA GLU A 113 -11.24 -9.59 12.23
C GLU A 113 -12.30 -8.88 11.39
N VAL A 114 -13.12 -9.65 10.67
CA VAL A 114 -14.07 -9.12 9.70
C VAL A 114 -15.45 -9.72 9.91
N SER A 115 -16.49 -8.94 9.64
CA SER A 115 -17.85 -9.47 9.52
C SER A 115 -17.98 -10.33 8.25
N GLY A 116 -18.89 -11.31 8.23
CA GLY A 116 -19.07 -12.18 7.05
C GLY A 116 -19.38 -11.42 5.74
N GLN A 117 -20.04 -10.27 5.84
CA GLN A 117 -20.36 -9.40 4.71
C GLN A 117 -19.11 -8.77 4.06
N TYR A 118 -17.97 -8.80 4.74
CA TYR A 118 -16.71 -8.29 4.21
C TYR A 118 -16.33 -8.99 2.92
N PHE A 119 -16.42 -10.32 2.87
CA PHE A 119 -16.08 -11.11 1.68
C PHE A 119 -16.95 -10.75 0.47
N GLU A 120 -18.22 -10.44 0.69
CA GLU A 120 -19.12 -9.94 -0.36
C GLU A 120 -18.78 -8.49 -0.75
N ALA A 121 -18.53 -7.61 0.23
CA ALA A 121 -18.23 -6.20 0.00
C ALA A 121 -16.93 -5.97 -0.81
N VAL A 122 -15.91 -6.80 -0.58
CA VAL A 122 -14.63 -6.73 -1.30
C VAL A 122 -14.48 -7.84 -2.37
N ALA A 123 -15.53 -8.64 -2.60
CA ALA A 123 -15.56 -9.77 -3.52
C ALA A 123 -14.34 -10.71 -3.39
N LEU A 124 -13.94 -11.00 -2.15
CA LEU A 124 -12.86 -11.92 -1.86
C LEU A 124 -13.38 -13.35 -1.79
N GLU A 125 -12.75 -14.24 -2.54
CA GLU A 125 -12.97 -15.68 -2.41
C GLU A 125 -11.93 -16.29 -1.47
N PRO A 126 -12.33 -17.16 -0.52
CA PRO A 126 -11.39 -17.83 0.35
C PRO A 126 -10.49 -18.76 -0.49
N PHE A 127 -9.16 -18.60 -0.36
CA PHE A 127 -8.20 -19.45 -1.04
C PHE A 127 -8.38 -20.94 -0.69
N LEU A 128 -8.78 -21.21 0.56
CA LEU A 128 -9.13 -22.54 1.06
C LEU A 128 -10.34 -22.44 2.00
N GLY A 129 -11.25 -23.42 1.93
CA GLY A 129 -12.42 -23.50 2.81
C GLY A 129 -13.72 -22.97 2.19
N ARG A 130 -14.71 -22.68 3.04
CA ARG A 130 -16.01 -22.09 2.69
C ARG A 130 -16.36 -21.02 3.71
N LEU A 131 -17.11 -20.01 3.29
CA LEU A 131 -17.66 -18.95 4.13
C LEU A 131 -18.91 -19.41 4.90
#